data_AF-A0A8C0XWM3-F1
#
_entry.id   AF-A0A8C0XWM3-F1
#
_cell.length_a   1.000
_cell.length_b   1.000
_cell.length_c   1.000
_cell.angle_alpha   90.00
_cell.angle_beta   90.00
_cell.angle_gamma   90.00
#
_symmetry.space_group_name_H-M   'P 1'
#
loop_
_entity.id
_entity.type
_entity.pdbx_description
1 polymer ?
#
loop_
_entity_poly.entity_id
_entity_poly.type
_entity_poly.pdbx_seq_one_letter_code
_entity_poly.pdbx_strand_id
1 'polypeptide(L)'
;MRHRLWLGLAWLLLAREPGAPRSYPHLEGDVRWRRLFSSTHFFLRVDSSGQVQGTRWRHGQDSVVEIRSVHVGTVVIKAVYSGFYVAMNHRGRLYGSVPGAYRERLQYLCLASLAPPWSAHVPGTG
;
A
#
# COMPACT_ATOMS: atom_id res chain seq x y z
N MET A 1 21.06 -33.15 40.54
CA MET A 1 21.20 -32.70 39.13
C MET A 1 19.84 -32.78 38.40
N ARG A 2 18.85 -31.93 38.70
CA ARG A 2 17.50 -31.97 38.07
C ARG A 2 16.89 -30.57 37.89
N HIS A 3 17.72 -29.56 37.60
CA HIS A 3 17.31 -28.15 37.65
C HIS A 3 17.55 -27.40 36.33
N ARG A 4 17.32 -28.05 35.18
CA ARG A 4 17.58 -27.46 33.85
C ARG A 4 16.41 -27.47 32.87
N LEU A 5 15.28 -28.09 33.20
CA LEU A 5 14.15 -28.20 32.26
C LEU A 5 13.11 -27.09 32.41
N TRP A 6 13.08 -26.37 33.52
CA TRP A 6 12.09 -25.31 33.75
C TRP A 6 12.43 -23.96 33.11
N LEU A 7 13.71 -23.70 32.80
CA LEU A 7 14.13 -22.43 32.20
C LEU A 7 13.77 -22.34 30.70
N GLY A 8 13.64 -23.48 30.00
CA GLY A 8 13.32 -23.49 28.56
C GLY A 8 11.86 -23.14 28.26
N LEU A 9 10.93 -23.56 29.11
CA LEU A 9 9.49 -23.28 28.95
C LEU A 9 9.15 -21.82 29.26
N ALA A 10 9.85 -21.20 30.22
CA ALA A 10 9.73 -19.77 30.49
C ALA A 10 10.21 -18.91 29.31
N TRP A 11 11.23 -19.36 28.57
CA TRP A 11 11.71 -18.68 27.37
C TRP A 11 10.73 -18.77 26.20
N LEU A 12 10.02 -19.90 26.06
CA LEU A 12 8.97 -20.07 25.05
C LEU A 12 7.71 -19.24 25.35
N LEU A 13 7.39 -19.00 26.63
CA LEU A 13 6.25 -18.20 27.05
C LEU A 13 6.54 -16.69 27.07
N LEU A 14 7.82 -16.28 27.18
CA LEU A 14 8.28 -14.89 27.00
C LEU A 14 8.55 -14.50 25.53
N ALA A 15 8.48 -15.45 24.59
CA ALA A 15 8.48 -15.16 23.16
C ALA A 15 7.12 -14.57 22.71
N ARG A 16 6.65 -13.58 23.45
CA ARG A 16 5.65 -12.64 22.96
C ARG A 16 6.44 -11.50 22.33
N GLU A 17 6.17 -11.24 21.06
CA GLU A 17 5.64 -9.94 20.65
C GLU A 17 5.06 -10.12 19.24
N PRO A 18 3.78 -9.81 18.99
CA PRO A 18 3.31 -9.60 17.63
C PRO A 18 4.22 -8.53 17.03
N GLY A 19 4.87 -8.84 15.91
CA GLY A 19 5.78 -7.93 15.23
C GLY A 19 5.12 -6.57 15.04
N ALA A 20 5.45 -5.63 15.93
CA ALA A 20 5.00 -4.27 15.81
C ALA A 20 5.47 -3.77 14.45
N PRO A 21 4.61 -3.13 13.63
CA PRO A 21 5.06 -2.52 12.40
C PRO A 21 6.19 -1.55 12.75
N ARG A 22 7.39 -1.82 12.24
CA ARG A 22 8.53 -0.91 12.39
C ARG A 22 8.08 0.45 11.84
N SER A 23 7.90 1.42 12.73
CA SER A 23 7.60 2.79 12.34
C SER A 23 8.83 3.34 11.63
N TYR A 24 8.67 3.69 10.35
CA TYR A 24 9.69 4.31 9.53
C TYR A 24 9.25 5.77 9.29
N PRO A 25 9.51 6.68 10.25
CA PRO A 25 9.01 8.05 10.18
C PRO A 25 9.52 8.80 8.94
N HIS A 26 10.66 8.40 8.38
CA HIS A 26 11.19 8.97 7.14
C HIS A 26 10.40 8.59 5.88
N LEU A 27 9.52 7.59 5.95
CA LEU A 27 8.62 7.24 4.85
C LEU A 27 7.30 7.99 4.93
N GLU A 28 6.99 8.63 6.06
CA GLU A 28 5.79 9.46 6.19
C GLU A 28 6.00 10.80 5.51
N GLY A 29 5.03 11.23 4.70
CA GLY A 29 5.10 12.49 3.97
C GLY A 29 5.86 12.44 2.65
N ASP A 30 6.41 11.30 2.25
CA ASP A 30 7.02 11.14 0.91
C ASP A 30 5.94 11.23 -0.18
N VAL A 31 6.15 12.14 -1.15
CA VAL A 31 5.23 12.45 -2.23
C VAL A 31 5.88 12.11 -3.56
N ARG A 32 5.23 11.24 -4.34
CA ARG A 32 5.75 10.78 -5.63
C ARG A 32 4.69 10.81 -6.71
N TRP A 33 5.02 11.39 -7.86
CA TRP A 33 4.15 11.34 -9.04
C TRP A 33 4.45 10.09 -9.87
N ARG A 34 3.43 9.26 -10.08
CA ARG A 34 3.57 7.96 -10.75
C ARG A 34 2.33 7.69 -11.62
N ARG A 35 2.41 6.64 -12.44
CA ARG A 35 1.24 6.01 -13.07
C ARG A 35 1.10 4.62 -12.47
N LEU A 36 -0.10 4.27 -12.02
CA LEU A 36 -0.37 2.93 -11.50
C LEU A 36 -0.76 2.01 -12.65
N PHE A 37 0.03 0.98 -12.88
CA PHE A 37 -0.21 -0.01 -13.91
C PHE A 37 -0.73 -1.30 -13.27
N SER A 38 -1.91 -1.72 -13.70
CA SER A 38 -2.58 -2.94 -13.24
C SER A 38 -1.91 -4.18 -13.84
N SER A 39 -1.99 -5.30 -13.12
CA SER A 39 -1.66 -6.63 -13.65
C SER A 39 -2.52 -7.01 -14.87
N THR A 40 -3.70 -6.42 -15.01
CA THR A 40 -4.58 -6.59 -16.19
C THR A 40 -4.20 -5.72 -17.39
N HIS A 41 -3.02 -5.08 -17.37
CA HIS A 41 -2.48 -4.24 -18.44
C HIS A 41 -3.26 -2.93 -18.71
N PHE A 42 -3.74 -2.28 -17.65
CA PHE A 42 -4.36 -0.95 -17.72
C PHE A 42 -3.69 0.02 -16.76
N PHE A 43 -3.55 1.28 -17.17
CA PHE A 43 -3.21 2.38 -16.28
C PHE A 43 -4.46 2.88 -15.55
N LEU A 44 -4.34 3.11 -14.24
CA LEU A 44 -5.37 3.79 -13.48
C LEU A 44 -5.54 5.22 -14.02
N ARG A 45 -6.77 5.60 -14.33
CA ARG A 45 -7.17 6.93 -14.78
C ARG A 45 -8.30 7.44 -13.91
N VAL A 46 -8.26 8.72 -13.58
CA VAL A 46 -9.39 9.43 -12.97
C VAL A 46 -9.77 10.59 -13.87
N ASP A 47 -11.00 10.59 -14.37
CA ASP A 47 -11.48 11.67 -15.22
C ASP A 47 -11.93 12.91 -14.44
N SER A 48 -12.31 13.95 -15.17
CA SER A 48 -12.81 15.21 -14.60
C SER A 48 -14.19 15.08 -13.93
N SER A 49 -14.91 13.98 -14.15
CA SER A 49 -16.17 13.67 -13.46
C SER A 49 -15.97 12.90 -12.15
N GLY A 50 -14.73 12.49 -11.85
CA GLY A 50 -14.39 11.69 -10.69
C GLY A 50 -14.63 10.19 -10.89
N GLN A 51 -14.85 9.71 -12.11
CA GLN A 51 -14.90 8.28 -12.37
C GLN A 51 -13.48 7.69 -12.43
N VAL A 52 -13.32 6.52 -11.82
CA VAL A 52 -12.05 5.79 -11.79
C VAL A 52 -12.13 4.61 -12.75
N GLN A 53 -11.25 4.58 -13.74
CA GLN A 53 -11.26 3.58 -14.82
C GLN A 53 -9.84 3.14 -15.19
N GLY A 54 -9.74 2.10 -16.02
CA GLY A 54 -8.49 1.67 -16.64
C GLY A 54 -8.35 2.22 -18.07
N THR A 55 -7.18 2.70 -18.43
CA THR A 55 -6.84 3.10 -19.81
C THR A 55 -5.61 2.35 -20.31
N ARG A 56 -5.56 2.00 -21.60
CA ARG A 56 -4.34 1.48 -22.23
C ARG A 56 -3.39 2.61 -22.68
N TRP A 57 -3.87 3.85 -22.65
CA TRP A 57 -3.10 5.00 -23.09
C TRP A 57 -2.05 5.42 -22.05
N ARG A 58 -0.79 5.11 -22.32
CA ARG A 58 0.34 5.32 -21.38
C ARG A 58 0.62 6.79 -21.07
N HIS A 59 0.31 7.70 -21.99
CA HIS A 59 0.71 9.11 -21.91
C HIS A 59 -0.42 10.05 -21.51
N GLY A 60 -1.50 9.51 -20.91
CA GLY A 60 -2.66 10.30 -20.49
C GLY A 60 -2.33 11.16 -19.28
N GLN A 61 -2.76 12.42 -19.28
CA GLN A 61 -2.55 13.34 -18.16
C GLN A 61 -3.39 12.93 -16.93
N ASP A 62 -4.58 12.43 -17.20
CA ASP A 62 -5.56 11.82 -16.31
C ASP A 62 -5.11 10.50 -15.65
N SER A 63 -4.01 9.90 -16.13
CA SER A 63 -3.40 8.69 -15.54
C SER A 63 -2.27 8.98 -14.56
N VAL A 64 -1.88 10.25 -14.42
CA VAL A 64 -0.83 10.66 -13.49
C VAL A 64 -1.43 10.86 -12.11
N VAL A 65 -0.90 10.14 -11.13
CA VAL A 65 -1.33 10.20 -9.74
C VAL A 65 -0.18 10.58 -8.82
N GLU A 66 -0.51 11.38 -7.81
CA GLU A 66 0.31 11.66 -6.65
C GLU A 66 0.06 10.57 -5.61
N ILE A 67 1.13 9.88 -5.24
CA ILE A 67 1.14 8.90 -4.16
C ILE A 67 1.80 9.57 -2.97
N ARG A 68 1.03 9.78 -1.91
CA ARG A 68 1.53 10.31 -0.64
C ARG A 68 1.49 9.22 0.40
N SER A 69 2.63 8.92 1.00
CA SER A 69 2.68 8.05 2.18
C SER A 69 2.20 8.82 3.40
N VAL A 70 1.21 8.27 4.12
CA VAL A 70 0.65 8.87 5.35
C VAL A 70 1.03 8.09 6.59
N HIS A 71 1.28 6.78 6.44
CA HIS A 71 1.77 5.89 7.48
C HIS A 71 2.50 4.73 6.78
N VAL A 72 3.36 4.01 7.51
CA VAL A 72 3.99 2.79 6.98
C VAL A 72 2.95 1.83 6.40
N GLY A 73 3.15 1.42 5.15
CA GLY A 73 2.27 0.52 4.41
C GLY A 73 1.01 1.18 3.84
N THR A 74 0.81 2.47 4.08
CA THR A 74 -0.43 3.17 3.75
C THR A 74 -0.18 4.40 2.90
N VAL A 75 -0.90 4.47 1.77
CA VAL A 75 -0.83 5.61 0.86
C VAL A 75 -2.18 6.25 0.62
N VAL A 76 -2.12 7.55 0.30
CA VAL A 76 -3.20 8.31 -0.33
C VAL A 76 -2.83 8.49 -1.80
N ILE A 77 -3.79 8.22 -2.68
CA ILE A 77 -3.62 8.35 -4.12
C ILE A 77 -4.52 9.49 -4.59
N LYS A 78 -3.93 10.52 -5.18
CA LYS A 78 -4.63 11.69 -5.72
C LYS A 78 -4.36 11.81 -7.22
N ALA A 79 -5.40 11.98 -8.02
CA ALA A 79 -5.24 12.30 -9.43
C ALA A 79 -4.67 13.72 -9.58
N VAL A 80 -3.53 13.85 -10.26
CA VAL A 80 -2.83 15.15 -10.41
C VAL A 80 -3.67 16.12 -11.23
N TYR A 81 -4.28 15.63 -12.32
CA TYR A 81 -5.02 16.46 -13.25
C TYR A 81 -6.40 16.89 -12.71
N SER A 82 -7.20 15.96 -12.20
CA SER A 82 -8.56 16.24 -11.74
C SER A 82 -8.64 16.62 -10.26
N GLY A 83 -7.57 16.41 -9.48
CA GLY A 83 -7.53 16.73 -8.05
C GLY A 83 -8.31 15.79 -7.14
N PHE A 84 -9.03 14.81 -7.70
CA PHE A 84 -9.78 13.82 -6.93
C PHE A 84 -8.86 12.83 -6.20
N TYR A 85 -9.26 12.44 -5.00
CA TYR A 85 -8.67 11.33 -4.27
C TYR A 85 -9.34 10.02 -4.68
N VAL A 86 -8.56 8.97 -4.89
CA VAL A 86 -9.11 7.64 -5.19
C VAL A 86 -9.59 7.03 -3.87
N ALA A 87 -10.86 6.65 -3.83
CA ALA A 87 -11.49 5.94 -2.74
C ALA A 87 -12.28 4.74 -3.26
N MET A 88 -12.75 3.89 -2.36
CA MET A 88 -13.45 2.64 -2.65
C MET A 88 -14.72 2.54 -1.79
N ASN A 89 -15.88 2.32 -2.39
CA ASN A 89 -17.08 2.11 -1.58
C ASN A 89 -17.09 0.69 -0.93
N HIS A 90 -18.06 0.45 -0.04
CA HIS A 90 -18.22 -0.85 0.63
C HIS A 90 -18.48 -2.04 -0.33
N ARG A 91 -18.82 -1.77 -1.59
CA ARG A 91 -19.01 -2.79 -2.64
C ARG A 91 -17.73 -3.05 -3.43
N GLY A 92 -16.59 -2.45 -3.06
CA GLY A 92 -15.33 -2.58 -3.77
C GLY A 92 -15.21 -1.73 -5.03
N ARG A 93 -16.16 -0.81 -5.30
CA ARG A 93 -16.09 0.06 -6.49
C ARG A 93 -15.26 1.31 -6.19
N LEU A 94 -14.25 1.56 -7.02
CA LEU A 94 -13.43 2.75 -6.95
C LEU A 94 -14.20 3.99 -7.43
N TYR A 95 -13.93 5.13 -6.81
CA TYR A 95 -14.47 6.42 -7.20
C TYR A 95 -13.54 7.56 -6.77
N GLY A 96 -13.68 8.71 -7.44
CA GLY A 96 -12.99 9.95 -7.11
C GLY A 96 -13.77 10.73 -6.06
N SER A 97 -13.09 11.10 -4.97
CA SER A 97 -13.64 11.93 -3.91
C SER A 97 -12.97 13.29 -3.86
N VAL A 98 -13.78 14.33 -3.63
CA VAL A 98 -13.27 15.68 -3.37
C VAL A 98 -12.58 15.75 -2.00
N PRO A 99 -11.57 16.63 -1.85
CA PRO A 99 -11.02 16.96 -0.54
C PRO A 99 -12.15 17.43 0.40
N GLY A 100 -12.23 16.85 1.60
CA GLY A 100 -13.18 17.25 2.64
C GLY A 100 -14.54 16.52 2.65
N ALA A 101 -14.88 15.76 1.60
CA ALA A 101 -16.11 14.95 1.60
C ALA A 101 -16.03 13.69 2.48
N TYR A 102 -14.82 13.28 2.86
CA TYR A 102 -14.60 12.19 3.81
C TYR A 102 -14.31 12.75 5.19
N ARG A 103 -15.37 12.90 6.01
CA ARG A 103 -15.21 12.98 7.46
C ARG A 103 -14.69 11.61 7.94
N GLU A 104 -13.48 11.64 8.49
CA GLU A 104 -12.93 10.66 9.46
C GLU A 104 -12.31 9.36 8.95
N ARG A 105 -12.35 9.02 7.66
CA ARG A 105 -11.64 7.81 7.19
C ARG A 105 -11.15 7.97 5.76
N LEU A 106 -10.02 8.65 5.57
CA LEU A 106 -9.27 8.49 4.34
C LEU A 106 -9.04 6.99 4.16
N GLN A 107 -9.53 6.44 3.06
CA GLN A 107 -9.32 5.05 2.73
C GLN A 107 -7.90 4.90 2.22
N TYR A 108 -7.00 4.89 3.18
CA TYR A 108 -5.70 4.30 3.18
C TYR A 108 -5.66 3.06 2.29
N LEU A 109 -5.13 3.20 1.08
CA LEU A 109 -4.84 2.04 0.25
C LEU A 109 -3.61 1.39 0.87
N CYS A 110 -3.80 0.23 1.47
CA CYS A 110 -2.68 -0.64 1.84
C CYS A 110 -2.16 -1.26 0.56
N LEU A 111 -1.06 -0.72 0.02
CA LEU A 111 -0.30 -1.41 -1.00
C LEU A 111 0.51 -2.50 -0.28
N ALA A 112 -0.16 -3.56 0.16
CA ALA A 112 0.55 -4.79 0.48
C ALA A 112 1.21 -5.23 -0.83
N SER A 113 2.53 -5.13 -0.90
CA SER A 113 3.29 -5.84 -1.92
C SER A 113 2.88 -7.29 -1.80
N LEU A 114 2.09 -7.80 -2.75
CA LEU A 114 2.03 -9.24 -3.01
C LEU A 114 3.49 -9.70 -3.03
N ALA A 115 3.85 -10.52 -2.05
CA ALA A 115 5.23 -10.88 -1.79
C ALA A 115 5.89 -11.32 -3.10
N PRO A 116 7.12 -10.89 -3.42
CA PRO A 116 7.86 -11.56 -4.47
C PRO A 116 7.95 -13.05 -4.07
N PRO A 117 7.67 -14.00 -4.98
CA PRO A 117 7.90 -15.41 -4.70
C PRO A 117 9.41 -15.59 -4.57
N TRP A 118 9.94 -15.49 -3.35
CA TRP A 118 11.31 -15.88 -3.08
C TRP A 118 11.38 -17.40 -3.12
N SER A 119 12.03 -17.90 -4.15
CA SER A 119 12.91 -19.06 -4.06
C SER A 119 14.11 -18.79 -4.96
N ALA A 120 14.95 -17.83 -4.56
CA ALA A 120 16.32 -17.78 -5.04
C ALA A 120 17.15 -18.74 -4.20
N HIS A 121 17.04 -20.04 -4.50
CA HIS A 121 18.05 -21.00 -4.09
C HIS A 121 19.26 -20.77 -4.98
N VAL A 122 20.26 -20.05 -4.49
CA VAL A 122 21.57 -19.94 -5.14
C VAL A 122 22.36 -21.19 -4.75
N PRO A 123 22.67 -22.12 -5.67
CA PRO A 123 23.59 -23.20 -5.35
C PRO A 123 24.99 -22.59 -5.22
N GLY A 124 25.64 -22.84 -4.08
CA GLY A 124 27.04 -22.50 -3.89
C GLY A 124 27.89 -23.22 -4.92
N THR A 125 28.76 -22.47 -5.59
CA THR A 125 29.88 -23.00 -6.36
C THR A 125 30.88 -23.61 -5.40
N GLY A 126 31.08 -24.92 -5.52
CA GLY A 126 32.19 -25.70 -4.98
C GLY A 126 32.72 -26.62 -6.07
#